data_AF-A0A820KUK6-F1
#
_entry.id   AF-A0A820KUK6-F1
#
_cell.length_a   1.000
_cell.length_b   1.000
_cell.length_c   1.000
_cell.angle_alpha   90.00
_cell.angle_beta   90.00
_cell.angle_gamma   90.00
#
_symmetry.space_group_name_H-M   'P 1'
#
loop_
_entity.id
_entity.type
_entity.pdbx_description
1 polymer ?
#
loop_
_entity_poly.entity_id
_entity_poly.type
_entity_poly.pdbx_seq_one_letter_code
_entity_poly.pdbx_strand_id
1 'polypeptide(L)'
;SQNPYSQPIWVSNQLANDSTQRRSGVIAWPGSNVPINGHLPIKYEAFESDRSFDSILKQIFAWFREPIDTRINFGAIYHSQPDATGHAYGPISSQMNETLQECD
;
A
#
# COMPACT_ATOMS: atom_id res chain seq x y z
N SER A 1 13.18 16.70 -9.46
CA SER A 1 12.50 17.57 -8.47
C SER A 1 11.07 17.07 -8.31
N GLN A 2 10.56 16.95 -7.08
CA GLN A 2 9.16 16.60 -6.82
C GLN A 2 8.26 17.75 -7.29
N ASN A 3 7.14 17.44 -7.96
CA ASN A 3 6.18 18.44 -8.41
C ASN A 3 5.39 18.93 -7.18
N PRO A 4 5.42 20.23 -6.82
CA PRO A 4 4.72 20.74 -5.64
C PRO A 4 3.19 20.58 -5.70
N TYR A 5 2.63 20.32 -6.89
CA TYR A 5 1.20 20.10 -7.10
C TYR A 5 0.77 18.64 -7.02
N SER A 6 1.70 17.67 -6.96
CA SER A 6 1.35 16.26 -6.82
C SER A 6 1.27 15.88 -5.35
N GLN A 7 0.05 15.70 -4.84
CA GLN A 7 -0.18 15.21 -3.50
C GLN A 7 -0.69 13.76 -3.55
N PRO A 8 0.01 12.79 -2.92
CA PRO A 8 -0.47 11.43 -2.85
C PRO A 8 -1.80 11.33 -2.11
N ILE A 9 -2.63 10.37 -2.50
CA ILE A 9 -3.96 10.18 -1.91
C ILE A 9 -3.92 9.90 -0.40
N TRP A 10 -2.88 9.24 0.10
CA TRP A 10 -2.70 9.01 1.54
C TRP A 10 -2.43 10.31 2.31
N VAL A 11 -1.70 11.27 1.72
CA VAL A 11 -1.51 12.60 2.30
C VAL A 11 -2.83 13.38 2.25
N SER A 12 -3.54 13.35 1.13
CA SER A 12 -4.86 14.01 0.99
C SER A 12 -5.87 13.50 1.99
N ASN A 13 -5.94 12.19 2.22
CA ASN A 13 -6.79 11.60 3.24
C ASN A 13 -6.45 12.12 4.65
N GLN A 14 -5.16 12.23 4.96
CA GLN A 14 -4.67 12.70 6.24
C GLN A 14 -4.78 14.19 6.46
N LEU A 15 -4.98 15.01 5.43
CA LEU A 15 -5.13 16.47 5.56
C LEU A 15 -6.58 16.94 5.42
N ALA A 16 -7.51 16.03 5.11
CA ALA A 16 -8.91 16.39 4.93
C ALA A 16 -9.59 16.73 6.27
N ASN A 17 -10.29 17.88 6.30
CA ASN A 17 -11.21 18.33 7.35
C ASN A 17 -10.61 18.41 8.78
N ASP A 18 -9.58 19.25 9.01
CA ASP A 18 -9.01 19.56 10.36
C ASP A 18 -8.45 18.33 11.11
N SER A 19 -7.52 17.65 10.47
CA SER A 19 -7.23 16.23 10.55
C SER A 19 -6.55 15.66 11.82
N THR A 20 -7.27 15.59 12.95
CA THR A 20 -6.83 14.75 14.10
C THR A 20 -7.32 13.31 14.04
N GLN A 21 -8.27 13.00 13.13
CA GLN A 21 -9.03 11.74 13.13
C GLN A 21 -8.82 10.88 11.89
N ARG A 22 -8.07 11.36 10.87
CA ARG A 22 -7.82 10.60 9.64
C ARG A 22 -6.40 10.08 9.58
N ARG A 23 -6.25 8.78 9.29
CA ARG A 23 -4.98 8.07 9.31
C ARG A 23 -4.90 7.16 8.09
N SER A 24 -3.80 7.25 7.36
CA SER A 24 -3.53 6.38 6.23
C SER A 24 -2.46 5.35 6.59
N GLY A 25 -2.68 4.11 6.15
CA GLY A 25 -1.70 3.03 6.18
C GLY A 25 -1.24 2.70 4.76
N VAL A 26 0.06 2.60 4.52
CA VAL A 26 0.59 2.28 3.19
C VAL A 26 1.69 1.22 3.27
N ILE A 27 1.51 0.10 2.59
CA ILE A 27 2.52 -0.96 2.52
C ILE A 27 3.13 -0.96 1.12
N ALA A 28 4.45 -0.82 1.03
CA ALA A 28 5.25 -1.00 -0.18
C ALA A 28 4.98 -0.04 -1.36
N TRP A 29 4.01 0.88 -1.28
CA TRP A 29 3.69 1.76 -2.39
C TRP A 29 4.88 2.69 -2.71
N PRO A 30 5.29 2.86 -3.98
CA PRO A 30 6.39 3.75 -4.35
C PRO A 30 6.18 5.19 -3.85
N GLY A 31 7.15 5.71 -3.10
CA GLY A 31 7.10 7.05 -2.52
C GLY A 31 6.36 7.14 -1.17
N SER A 32 5.81 6.05 -0.65
CA SER A 32 5.20 6.02 0.70
C SER A 32 6.22 6.14 1.84
N ASN A 33 7.48 5.81 1.58
CA ASN A 33 8.61 5.89 2.51
C ASN A 33 9.43 7.19 2.39
N VAL A 34 8.97 8.14 1.57
CA VAL A 34 9.63 9.44 1.39
C VAL A 34 8.64 10.54 1.77
N PRO A 35 9.03 11.54 2.57
CA PRO A 35 8.14 12.65 2.89
C PRO A 35 7.85 13.46 1.63
N ILE A 36 6.60 13.43 1.18
CA ILE A 36 6.12 14.23 0.04
C ILE A 36 5.40 15.44 0.61
N ASN A 37 5.89 16.64 0.28
CA ASN A 37 5.47 17.90 0.91
C ASN A 37 5.57 17.87 2.45
N GLY A 38 6.57 17.17 3.00
CA GLY A 38 6.77 17.04 4.45
C GLY A 38 5.89 16.01 5.14
N HIS A 39 5.04 15.28 4.40
CA HIS A 39 4.11 14.30 4.97
C HIS A 39 4.44 12.86 4.57
N LEU A 40 4.33 11.97 5.55
CA LEU A 40 4.31 10.51 5.37
C LEU A 40 2.91 9.98 5.73
N PRO A 41 2.56 8.78 5.26
CA PRO A 41 1.47 8.02 5.88
C PRO A 41 1.72 7.85 7.38
N ILE A 42 0.65 7.86 8.20
CA ILE A 42 0.75 7.61 9.65
C ILE A 42 1.32 6.22 9.93
N LYS A 43 0.96 5.23 9.12
CA LYS A 43 1.54 3.89 9.17
C LYS A 43 2.11 3.57 7.80
N TYR A 44 3.36 3.13 7.75
CA TYR A 44 3.95 2.67 6.50
C TYR A 44 4.96 1.55 6.73
N GLU A 45 5.06 0.68 5.73
CA GLU A 45 6.07 -0.39 5.67
C GLU A 45 6.71 -0.35 4.28
N ALA A 46 8.04 -0.51 4.23
CA ALA A 46 8.79 -0.50 2.97
C ALA A 46 8.48 -1.76 2.15
N PHE A 47 8.88 -1.76 0.87
CA PHE A 47 8.78 -2.96 0.05
C PHE A 47 9.75 -4.04 0.55
N GLU A 48 9.21 -5.24 0.73
CA GLU A 48 9.95 -6.46 1.07
C GLU A 48 9.57 -7.54 0.06
N SER A 49 10.52 -7.97 -0.77
CA SER A 49 10.28 -8.90 -1.89
C SER A 49 9.76 -10.26 -1.44
N ASP A 50 10.19 -10.70 -0.26
CA ASP A 50 9.98 -12.07 0.21
C ASP A 50 8.70 -12.18 1.06
N ARG A 51 7.96 -11.06 1.22
CA ARG A 51 6.74 -11.03 2.01
C ARG A 51 5.56 -11.54 1.19
N SER A 52 4.85 -12.54 1.74
CA SER A 52 3.66 -13.09 1.10
C SER A 52 2.50 -12.08 1.05
N PHE A 53 1.64 -12.20 0.02
CA PHE A 53 0.47 -11.33 -0.12
C PHE A 53 -0.49 -11.44 1.07
N ASP A 54 -0.70 -12.66 1.59
CA ASP A 54 -1.50 -12.91 2.80
C ASP A 54 -0.93 -12.17 4.03
N SER A 55 0.40 -12.11 4.20
CA SER A 55 1.02 -11.34 5.28
C SER A 55 0.74 -9.85 5.14
N ILE A 56 0.82 -9.30 3.91
CA ILE A 56 0.50 -7.90 3.61
C ILE A 56 -0.96 -7.60 3.94
N LEU A 57 -1.89 -8.48 3.53
CA LEU A 57 -3.32 -8.33 3.81
C LEU A 57 -3.61 -8.39 5.31
N LYS A 58 -3.04 -9.37 6.02
CA LYS A 58 -3.17 -9.48 7.49
C LYS A 58 -2.71 -8.20 8.19
N GLN A 59 -1.59 -7.64 7.76
CA GLN A 59 -1.05 -6.42 8.35
C GLN A 59 -1.98 -5.22 8.12
N ILE A 60 -2.43 -4.99 6.90
CA ILE A 60 -3.28 -3.82 6.62
C ILE A 60 -4.64 -3.95 7.32
N PHE A 61 -5.21 -5.16 7.38
CA PHE A 61 -6.43 -5.39 8.14
C PHE A 61 -6.25 -5.24 9.65
N ALA A 62 -5.08 -5.60 10.19
CA ALA A 62 -4.77 -5.34 11.59
C ALA A 62 -4.84 -3.83 11.88
N TRP A 63 -4.26 -2.99 11.02
CA TRP A 63 -4.33 -1.53 11.16
C TRP A 63 -5.76 -0.97 11.09
N PHE A 64 -6.64 -1.56 10.28
CA PHE A 64 -8.07 -1.16 10.25
C PHE A 64 -8.83 -1.54 11.53
N ARG A 65 -8.40 -2.61 12.21
CA ARG A 65 -9.05 -3.16 13.42
C ARG A 65 -8.54 -2.56 14.73
N GLU A 66 -7.56 -1.67 14.67
CA GLU A 66 -7.07 -0.96 15.84
C GLU A 66 -8.16 -0.09 16.52
N PRO A 67 -7.92 0.39 17.75
CA PRO A 67 -8.80 1.36 18.40
C PRO A 67 -9.02 2.62 17.55
N ILE A 68 -10.13 3.33 17.79
CA ILE A 68 -10.54 4.52 17.03
C ILE A 68 -9.41 5.56 16.89
N ASP A 69 -8.59 5.72 17.92
CA ASP A 69 -7.53 6.71 18.00
C ASP A 69 -6.25 6.32 17.23
N THR A 70 -6.13 5.08 16.76
CA THR A 70 -4.93 4.62 16.04
C THR A 70 -5.24 3.93 14.72
N ARG A 71 -6.48 3.48 14.51
CA ARG A 71 -6.89 2.80 13.28
C ARG A 71 -6.79 3.69 12.06
N ILE A 72 -6.43 3.07 10.95
CA ILE A 72 -6.47 3.71 9.64
C ILE A 72 -7.91 3.74 9.12
N ASN A 73 -8.21 4.74 8.31
CA ASN A 73 -9.45 4.81 7.53
C ASN A 73 -9.19 4.81 6.02
N PHE A 74 -7.92 4.72 5.63
CA PHE A 74 -7.46 4.54 4.26
C PHE A 74 -6.25 3.61 4.26
N GLY A 75 -6.24 2.67 3.33
CA GLY A 75 -5.16 1.71 3.14
C GLY A 75 -4.74 1.66 1.67
N ALA A 76 -3.43 1.59 1.40
CA ALA A 76 -2.89 1.29 0.07
C ALA A 76 -1.79 0.23 0.17
N ILE A 77 -1.76 -0.70 -0.78
CA ILE A 77 -0.75 -1.76 -0.85
C ILE A 77 -0.18 -1.83 -2.27
N TYR A 78 1.09 -2.18 -2.36
CA TYR A 78 1.70 -2.65 -3.60
C TYR A 78 2.17 -4.09 -3.41
N HIS A 79 1.92 -4.94 -4.40
CA HIS A 79 2.45 -6.29 -4.49
C HIS A 79 2.95 -6.53 -5.92
N SER A 80 4.03 -7.30 -6.06
CA SER A 80 4.73 -7.48 -7.34
C SER A 80 4.06 -8.49 -8.27
N GLN A 81 3.07 -9.24 -7.80
CA GLN A 81 2.25 -10.09 -8.65
C GLN A 81 1.05 -9.34 -9.22
N PRO A 82 0.59 -9.68 -10.44
CA PRO A 82 1.03 -10.80 -11.29
C PRO A 82 2.23 -10.49 -12.21
N ASP A 83 2.79 -9.27 -12.13
CA ASP A 83 3.85 -8.79 -13.02
C ASP A 83 5.11 -9.69 -12.99
N ALA A 84 5.56 -10.07 -11.79
CA ALA A 84 6.72 -10.95 -11.62
C ALA A 84 6.53 -12.33 -12.29
N THR A 85 5.36 -12.97 -12.13
CA THR A 85 5.06 -14.24 -12.81
C THR A 85 4.97 -14.06 -14.32
N GLY A 86 4.34 -12.98 -14.78
CA GLY A 86 4.26 -12.65 -16.21
C GLY A 86 5.63 -12.48 -16.86
N HIS A 87 6.57 -11.83 -16.17
CA HIS A 87 7.95 -11.68 -16.63
C HIS A 87 8.72 -13.01 -16.68
N ALA A 88 8.49 -13.92 -15.73
CA ALA A 88 9.20 -15.19 -15.62
C ALA A 88 8.69 -16.26 -16.59
N TYR A 89 7.36 -16.37 -16.76
CA TYR A 89 6.72 -17.48 -17.48
C TYR A 89 5.95 -17.05 -18.73
N GLY A 90 5.85 -15.75 -18.97
CA GLY A 90 5.03 -15.18 -20.02
C GLY A 90 3.56 -15.03 -19.61
N PRO A 91 2.83 -14.13 -20.28
CA PRO A 91 1.46 -13.76 -19.91
C PRO A 91 0.42 -14.87 -20.19
N ILE A 92 0.79 -15.91 -20.94
CA ILE A 92 -0.06 -17.08 -21.23
C ILE A 92 0.68 -18.33 -20.75
N SER A 93 0.55 -18.64 -19.47
CA SER A 93 1.18 -19.80 -18.81
C SER A 93 0.29 -20.35 -17.70
N SER A 94 0.49 -21.62 -17.32
CA SER A 94 -0.24 -22.22 -16.18
C SER A 94 0.08 -21.49 -14.87
N GLN A 95 1.33 -21.06 -14.70
CA GLN A 95 1.80 -20.29 -13.55
C GLN A 95 1.08 -18.94 -13.44
N MET A 96 0.83 -18.28 -14.59
CA MET A 96 0.05 -17.04 -14.61
C MET A 96 -1.39 -17.26 -14.16
N ASN A 97 -2.02 -18.35 -14.61
CA ASN A 97 -3.39 -18.70 -14.18
C ASN A 97 -3.47 -18.94 -12.66
N GLU A 98 -2.50 -19.65 -12.09
CA GLU A 98 -2.41 -19.87 -10.63
C GLU A 98 -2.22 -18.56 -9.87
N THR A 99 -1.29 -17.70 -10.33
CA THR A 99 -1.02 -16.40 -9.70
C THR A 99 -2.24 -15.47 -9.76
N LEU A 100 -3.00 -15.50 -10.85
CA LEU A 100 -4.24 -14.72 -10.97
C LEU A 100 -5.28 -15.18 -9.96
N GLN A 101 -5.44 -16.49 -9.75
CA GLN A 101 -6.33 -17.03 -8.71
C GLN A 101 -5.92 -16.64 -7.28
N GLU A 102 -4.63 -16.43 -7.02
CA GLU A 102 -4.14 -15.93 -5.73
C GLU A 102 -4.37 -14.43 -5.53
N CYS A 103 -4.46 -13.66 -6.62
CA CYS A 103 -4.65 -12.20 -6.59
C CYS A 103 -6.13 -11.77 -6.63
N ASP A 104 -7.02 -12.61 -7.15
CA ASP A 104 -8.48 -12.40 -7.22
C ASP A 104 -9.14 -12.44 -5.82
#